data_AF-A0A939R194-F1
#
_entry.id   AF-A0A939R194-F1
#
_cell.length_a   1.000
_cell.length_b   1.000
_cell.length_c   1.000
_cell.angle_alpha   90.00
_cell.angle_beta   90.00
_cell.angle_gamma   90.00
#
_symmetry.space_group_name_H-M   'P 1'
#
loop_
_entity.id
_entity.type
_entity.pdbx_description
1 polymer ?
#
loop_
_entity_poly.entity_id
_entity_poly.type
_entity_poly.pdbx_seq_one_letter_code
_entity_poly.pdbx_strand_id
1 'polypeptide(L)'
;MAKYTHKKISAKLAAKAAKAADDVSPEDVSELQAIGEDIRSLGRRTNLQAYELGGYLARAKAILPERELGAWVKAICKFTPKTARNYIAVYENLSLYKERLVATATSPTMLFVLAYAEEKKVEEVLVALEAGEELTVAQVKQMVGVSTGKKAAPVPDSLNMGGLAGLRKVADLKIEQDAARFLGLMTSILKKVEKALEPLARNRAVLKGALSDAVMYDCRHAHDLINSLAAPLRPDVTPHLNWRPEKLPDGTNWRKVQALLHRMGGTEDWPDRASFVPWLQNEVVPLLRFVVHGEPLPGDAEEEEAGSDVAVKIEQEADEGLLGYGQMPLPVRDLIDSTLDTVAPDGRDELKTKLVFDARPFKRQLKRLAA
;
A
#
# COMPACT_ATOMS: atom_id res chain seq x y z
N MET A 1 8.19 -22.65 -20.58
CA MET A 1 7.90 -22.04 -19.25
C MET A 1 6.52 -22.45 -18.68
N ALA A 2 5.46 -22.66 -19.49
CA ALA A 2 4.11 -23.02 -18.99
C ALA A 2 3.95 -24.43 -18.36
N LYS A 3 4.82 -25.40 -18.67
CA LYS A 3 4.76 -26.77 -18.12
C LYS A 3 5.27 -26.88 -16.66
N TYR A 4 6.07 -25.91 -16.20
CA TYR A 4 6.74 -25.96 -14.90
C TYR A 4 5.84 -25.51 -13.75
N THR A 5 4.86 -24.64 -14.03
CA THR A 5 3.83 -24.18 -13.08
C THR A 5 2.68 -25.19 -12.91
N HIS A 6 2.27 -25.89 -13.98
CA HIS A 6 1.29 -26.98 -13.90
C HIS A 6 1.74 -28.09 -12.94
N LYS A 7 3.02 -28.50 -13.01
CA LYS A 7 3.57 -29.57 -12.17
C LYS A 7 3.63 -29.22 -10.67
N LYS A 8 3.84 -27.94 -10.33
CA LYS A 8 3.88 -27.47 -8.94
C LYS A 8 2.48 -27.28 -8.34
N ILE A 9 1.50 -26.87 -9.16
CA ILE A 9 0.10 -26.72 -8.76
C ILE A 9 -0.57 -28.09 -8.64
N SER A 10 -0.37 -28.99 -9.61
CA SER A 10 -0.85 -30.37 -9.52
C SER A 10 -0.18 -31.12 -8.36
N ALA A 11 1.11 -30.89 -8.10
CA ALA A 11 1.78 -31.48 -6.93
C ALA A 11 1.28 -30.91 -5.59
N LYS A 12 0.92 -29.62 -5.50
CA LYS A 12 0.32 -29.05 -4.27
C LYS A 12 -1.13 -29.47 -4.06
N LEU A 13 -1.91 -29.63 -5.14
CA LEU A 13 -3.28 -30.15 -5.09
C LEU A 13 -3.29 -31.65 -4.78
N ALA A 14 -2.39 -32.44 -5.39
CA ALA A 14 -2.23 -33.87 -5.11
C ALA A 14 -1.64 -34.16 -3.72
N ALA A 15 -0.66 -33.36 -3.27
CA ALA A 15 -0.12 -33.48 -1.90
C ALA A 15 -1.15 -33.11 -0.82
N LYS A 16 -2.25 -32.45 -1.19
CA LYS A 16 -3.34 -32.11 -0.28
C LYS A 16 -4.54 -33.06 -0.41
N ALA A 17 -4.83 -33.59 -1.60
CA ALA A 17 -5.71 -34.74 -1.78
C ALA A 17 -5.22 -35.96 -0.97
N ALA A 18 -3.89 -36.12 -0.85
CA ALA A 18 -3.28 -37.13 0.01
C ALA A 18 -3.34 -36.81 1.53
N LYS A 19 -3.69 -35.58 1.93
CA LYS A 19 -3.75 -35.12 3.34
C LYS A 19 -5.17 -34.80 3.83
N ALA A 20 -6.15 -34.77 2.94
CA ALA A 20 -7.57 -34.54 3.19
C ALA A 20 -8.40 -35.65 2.52
N ALA A 21 -8.04 -36.90 2.77
CA ALA A 21 -8.74 -38.08 2.28
C ALA A 21 -10.11 -38.30 2.96
N ASP A 22 -10.79 -37.23 3.36
CA ASP A 22 -12.14 -37.32 3.94
C ASP A 22 -13.14 -36.25 3.43
N ASP A 23 -12.82 -35.36 2.48
CA ASP A 23 -13.87 -34.37 2.09
C ASP A 23 -13.78 -33.64 0.72
N VAL A 24 -12.97 -34.09 -0.25
CA VAL A 24 -13.01 -33.48 -1.61
C VAL A 24 -13.00 -34.56 -2.70
N SER A 25 -14.07 -34.60 -3.50
CA SER A 25 -14.28 -35.60 -4.56
C SER A 25 -13.28 -35.40 -5.71
N PRO A 26 -12.89 -36.46 -6.45
CA PRO A 26 -12.14 -36.31 -7.70
C PRO A 26 -12.84 -35.41 -8.74
N GLU A 27 -14.17 -35.30 -8.70
CA GLU A 27 -14.95 -34.38 -9.53
C GLU A 27 -14.68 -32.91 -9.16
N ASP A 28 -14.63 -32.59 -7.87
CA ASP A 28 -14.33 -31.25 -7.34
C ASP A 28 -12.93 -30.77 -7.73
N VAL A 29 -11.97 -31.69 -7.79
CA VAL A 29 -10.60 -31.38 -8.23
C VAL A 29 -10.57 -31.01 -9.72
N SER A 30 -11.36 -31.70 -10.54
CA SER A 30 -11.46 -31.39 -11.97
C SER A 30 -12.17 -30.05 -12.20
N GLU A 31 -13.21 -29.76 -11.41
CA GLU A 31 -13.94 -28.50 -11.49
C GLU A 31 -13.06 -27.32 -11.07
N LEU A 32 -12.29 -27.43 -9.97
CA LEU A 32 -11.35 -26.39 -9.55
C LEU A 32 -10.23 -26.12 -10.57
N GLN A 33 -9.83 -27.12 -11.35
CA GLN A 33 -8.88 -26.95 -12.45
C GLN A 33 -9.51 -26.16 -13.60
N ALA A 34 -10.73 -26.50 -14.01
CA ALA A 34 -11.48 -25.80 -15.04
C ALA A 34 -11.72 -24.33 -14.64
N ILE A 35 -12.18 -24.07 -13.42
CA ILE A 35 -12.36 -22.72 -12.88
C ILE A 35 -11.03 -21.93 -12.93
N GLY A 36 -9.92 -22.58 -12.58
CA GLY A 36 -8.60 -21.94 -12.62
C GLY A 36 -8.11 -21.60 -14.03
N GLU A 37 -8.53 -22.35 -15.04
CA GLU A 37 -8.26 -22.07 -16.46
C GLU A 37 -9.13 -20.94 -17.00
N ASP A 38 -10.42 -20.95 -16.66
CA ASP A 38 -11.35 -19.88 -17.00
C ASP A 38 -10.92 -18.53 -16.41
N ILE A 39 -10.47 -18.51 -15.15
CA ILE A 39 -9.94 -17.27 -14.54
C ILE A 39 -8.68 -16.78 -15.25
N ARG A 40 -7.86 -17.68 -15.79
CA ARG A 40 -6.64 -17.31 -16.54
C ARG A 40 -6.94 -16.83 -17.96
N SER A 41 -8.05 -17.25 -18.55
CA SER A 41 -8.48 -16.81 -19.89
C SER A 41 -9.18 -15.44 -19.85
N LEU A 42 -9.66 -15.00 -18.67
CA LEU A 42 -10.10 -13.62 -18.45
C LEU A 42 -8.93 -12.64 -18.63
N GLY A 43 -8.91 -11.94 -19.77
CA GLY A 43 -7.88 -10.97 -20.15
C GLY A 43 -7.93 -9.64 -19.38
N ARG A 44 -7.93 -8.49 -20.09
CA ARG A 44 -7.98 -7.15 -19.46
C ARG A 44 -9.32 -6.91 -18.76
N ARG A 45 -9.28 -6.89 -17.43
CA ARG A 45 -10.41 -6.77 -16.47
C ARG A 45 -11.36 -5.60 -16.77
N THR A 46 -12.38 -5.86 -17.59
CA THR A 46 -13.57 -5.00 -17.74
C THR A 46 -14.60 -5.27 -16.63
N ASN A 47 -15.65 -4.47 -16.52
CA ASN A 47 -16.70 -4.64 -15.49
C ASN A 47 -17.44 -5.97 -15.62
N LEU A 48 -17.71 -6.41 -16.85
CA LEU A 48 -18.28 -7.72 -17.13
C LEU A 48 -17.37 -8.84 -16.61
N GLN A 49 -16.06 -8.70 -16.82
CA GLN A 49 -15.08 -9.67 -16.33
C GLN A 49 -14.92 -9.65 -14.82
N ALA A 50 -15.18 -8.52 -14.14
CA ALA A 50 -15.24 -8.47 -12.68
C ALA A 50 -16.41 -9.30 -12.11
N TYR A 51 -17.56 -9.30 -12.79
CA TYR A 51 -18.70 -10.15 -12.46
C TYR A 51 -18.43 -11.63 -12.74
N GLU A 52 -17.88 -11.95 -13.91
CA GLU A 52 -17.52 -13.33 -14.28
C GLU A 52 -16.49 -13.91 -13.31
N LEU A 53 -15.47 -13.12 -12.95
CA LEU A 53 -14.48 -13.48 -11.93
C LEU A 53 -15.14 -13.77 -10.57
N GLY A 54 -16.11 -12.95 -10.16
CA GLY A 54 -16.87 -13.18 -8.94
C GLY A 54 -17.64 -14.51 -8.97
N GLY A 55 -18.26 -14.86 -10.10
CA GLY A 55 -18.97 -16.13 -10.28
C GLY A 55 -18.04 -17.35 -10.23
N TYR A 56 -16.89 -17.29 -10.90
CA TYR A 56 -15.87 -18.34 -10.83
C TYR A 56 -15.37 -18.55 -9.40
N LEU A 57 -15.14 -17.46 -8.66
CA LEU A 57 -14.70 -17.52 -7.27
C LEU A 57 -15.81 -18.02 -6.32
N ALA A 58 -17.07 -17.71 -6.59
CA ALA A 58 -18.21 -18.20 -5.81
C ALA A 58 -18.37 -19.73 -5.97
N ARG A 59 -18.18 -20.27 -7.19
CA ARG A 59 -18.13 -21.72 -7.41
C ARG A 59 -16.96 -22.37 -6.68
N ALA A 60 -15.76 -21.78 -6.74
CA ALA A 60 -14.62 -22.27 -5.97
C ALA A 60 -14.85 -22.23 -4.45
N LYS A 61 -15.60 -21.22 -3.95
CA LYS A 61 -16.00 -21.09 -2.53
C LYS A 61 -17.01 -22.18 -2.11
N ALA A 62 -17.84 -22.68 -3.02
CA ALA A 62 -18.76 -23.78 -2.74
C ALA A 62 -18.05 -25.13 -2.57
N ILE A 63 -16.88 -25.29 -3.20
CA ILE A 63 -16.08 -26.52 -3.19
C ILE A 63 -15.05 -26.50 -2.06
N LEU A 64 -14.42 -25.35 -1.79
CA LEU A 64 -13.30 -25.24 -0.86
C LEU A 64 -13.72 -24.57 0.46
N PRO A 65 -13.32 -25.12 1.63
CA PRO A 65 -13.50 -24.43 2.89
C PRO A 65 -12.67 -23.13 2.94
N GLU A 66 -13.10 -22.16 3.75
CA GLU A 66 -12.63 -20.75 3.68
C GLU A 66 -11.10 -20.61 3.75
N ARG A 67 -10.43 -21.37 4.64
CA ARG A 67 -8.97 -21.36 4.78
C ARG A 67 -8.26 -21.83 3.51
N GLU A 68 -8.87 -22.75 2.80
CA GLU A 68 -8.32 -23.41 1.61
C GLU A 68 -8.56 -22.59 0.35
N LEU A 69 -9.75 -21.98 0.26
CA LEU A 69 -10.06 -20.99 -0.75
C LEU A 69 -9.03 -19.86 -0.75
N GLY A 70 -8.65 -19.34 0.43
CA GLY A 70 -7.63 -18.31 0.54
C GLY A 70 -6.25 -18.73 -0.01
N ALA A 71 -5.84 -19.97 0.25
CA ALA A 71 -4.57 -20.50 -0.28
C ALA A 71 -4.64 -20.75 -1.80
N TRP A 72 -5.77 -21.25 -2.30
CA TRP A 72 -6.03 -21.49 -3.71
C TRP A 72 -6.07 -20.19 -4.52
N VAL A 73 -6.77 -19.16 -4.03
CA VAL A 73 -6.83 -17.82 -4.65
C VAL A 73 -5.43 -17.21 -4.81
N LYS A 74 -4.59 -17.28 -3.76
CA LYS A 74 -3.21 -16.77 -3.84
C LYS A 74 -2.40 -17.52 -4.90
N ALA A 75 -2.57 -18.83 -5.00
CA ALA A 75 -1.83 -19.67 -5.93
C ALA A 75 -2.24 -19.44 -7.40
N ILE A 76 -3.55 -19.38 -7.67
CA ILE A 76 -4.12 -19.33 -9.02
C ILE A 76 -4.32 -17.90 -9.53
N CYS A 77 -4.90 -17.03 -8.70
CA CYS A 77 -5.37 -15.71 -9.14
C CYS A 77 -4.37 -14.57 -8.89
N LYS A 78 -3.31 -14.83 -8.11
CA LYS A 78 -2.23 -13.87 -7.77
C LYS A 78 -2.70 -12.57 -7.09
N PHE A 79 -3.85 -12.60 -6.41
CA PHE A 79 -4.31 -11.51 -5.55
C PHE A 79 -4.72 -12.03 -4.16
N THR A 80 -5.03 -11.11 -3.25
CA THR A 80 -5.30 -11.44 -1.84
C THR A 80 -6.65 -12.14 -1.64
N PRO A 81 -6.82 -12.99 -0.62
CA PRO A 81 -8.12 -13.56 -0.25
C PRO A 81 -9.20 -12.50 0.01
N LYS A 82 -8.79 -11.32 0.53
CA LYS A 82 -9.69 -10.17 0.72
C LYS A 82 -10.26 -9.68 -0.61
N THR A 83 -9.41 -9.56 -1.63
CA THR A 83 -9.84 -9.17 -2.98
C THR A 83 -10.79 -10.21 -3.59
N ALA A 84 -10.52 -11.52 -3.40
CA ALA A 84 -11.45 -12.58 -3.82
C ALA A 84 -12.83 -12.41 -3.18
N ARG A 85 -12.88 -12.19 -1.85
CA ARG A 85 -14.16 -11.99 -1.14
C ARG A 85 -14.96 -10.82 -1.68
N ASN A 86 -14.30 -9.72 -2.06
CA ASN A 86 -14.98 -8.58 -2.67
C ASN A 86 -15.59 -8.92 -4.03
N TYR A 87 -14.88 -9.65 -4.90
CA TYR A 87 -15.44 -10.10 -6.18
C TYR A 87 -16.60 -11.10 -6.01
N ILE A 88 -16.48 -12.01 -5.04
CA ILE A 88 -17.58 -12.91 -4.68
C ILE A 88 -18.81 -12.12 -4.22
N ALA A 89 -18.62 -11.13 -3.34
CA ALA A 89 -19.70 -10.27 -2.87
C ALA A 89 -20.35 -9.46 -4.01
N VAL A 90 -19.57 -8.98 -4.98
CA VAL A 90 -20.12 -8.34 -6.19
C VAL A 90 -21.04 -9.30 -6.95
N TYR A 91 -20.63 -10.55 -7.14
CA TYR A 91 -21.46 -11.54 -7.81
C TYR A 91 -22.70 -11.91 -6.98
N GLU A 92 -22.54 -12.25 -5.70
CA GLU A 92 -23.64 -12.70 -4.84
C GLU A 92 -24.67 -11.59 -4.60
N ASN A 93 -24.23 -10.36 -4.34
CA ASN A 93 -25.13 -9.29 -3.87
C ASN A 93 -25.61 -8.34 -4.98
N LEU A 94 -24.89 -8.22 -6.10
CA LEU A 94 -25.24 -7.31 -7.20
C LEU A 94 -25.73 -8.02 -8.47
N SER A 95 -25.98 -9.33 -8.43
CA SER A 95 -26.45 -10.10 -9.58
C SER A 95 -27.73 -9.52 -10.23
N LEU A 96 -28.65 -8.99 -9.42
CA LEU A 96 -29.89 -8.35 -9.89
C LEU A 96 -29.64 -7.05 -10.66
N TYR A 97 -28.50 -6.41 -10.44
CA TYR A 97 -28.11 -5.12 -11.04
C TYR A 97 -27.10 -5.26 -12.19
N LYS A 98 -26.74 -6.50 -12.55
CA LYS A 98 -25.63 -6.80 -13.47
C LYS A 98 -25.71 -6.02 -14.78
N GLU A 99 -26.85 -6.06 -15.45
CA GLU A 99 -27.02 -5.43 -16.78
C GLU A 99 -26.85 -3.91 -16.70
N ARG A 100 -27.45 -3.28 -15.68
CA ARG A 100 -27.38 -1.84 -15.44
C ARG A 100 -25.95 -1.40 -15.12
N LEU A 101 -25.27 -2.11 -14.22
CA LEU A 101 -23.89 -1.79 -13.81
C LEU A 101 -22.85 -2.00 -14.92
N VAL A 102 -23.10 -2.93 -15.85
CA VAL A 102 -22.25 -3.11 -17.04
C VAL A 102 -22.44 -1.95 -18.02
N ALA A 103 -23.67 -1.45 -18.18
CA ALA A 103 -23.98 -0.33 -19.07
C ALA A 103 -23.39 1.01 -18.58
N THR A 104 -23.31 1.23 -17.26
CA THR A 104 -22.83 2.49 -16.66
C THR A 104 -21.31 2.65 -16.55
N ALA A 105 -20.51 1.76 -17.15
CA ALA A 105 -19.04 1.80 -17.14
C ALA A 105 -18.38 1.96 -15.75
N THR A 106 -19.04 1.48 -14.69
CA THR A 106 -18.65 1.61 -13.28
C THR A 106 -17.34 0.89 -12.93
N SER A 107 -16.35 1.57 -12.36
CA SER A 107 -15.06 0.93 -12.01
C SER A 107 -15.19 -0.24 -11.01
N PRO A 108 -14.30 -1.25 -11.02
CA PRO A 108 -14.32 -2.37 -10.06
C PRO A 108 -14.33 -1.95 -8.59
N THR A 109 -13.67 -0.84 -8.26
CA THR A 109 -13.63 -0.30 -6.90
C THR A 109 -14.99 0.22 -6.44
N MET A 110 -15.81 0.77 -7.34
CA MET A 110 -17.19 1.18 -7.03
C MET A 110 -18.08 -0.04 -6.81
N LEU A 111 -17.92 -1.09 -7.63
CA LEU A 111 -18.65 -2.35 -7.44
C LEU A 111 -18.37 -2.95 -6.06
N PHE A 112 -17.13 -2.88 -5.56
CA PHE A 112 -16.80 -3.33 -4.21
C PHE A 112 -17.48 -2.54 -3.10
N VAL A 113 -17.75 -1.25 -3.32
CA VAL A 113 -18.48 -0.41 -2.35
C VAL A 113 -19.96 -0.77 -2.38
N LEU A 114 -20.53 -0.88 -3.58
CA LEU A 114 -21.95 -1.20 -3.78
C LEU A 114 -22.30 -2.61 -3.28
N ALA A 115 -21.40 -3.58 -3.39
CA ALA A 115 -21.64 -4.96 -2.98
C ALA A 115 -21.97 -5.13 -1.48
N TYR A 116 -21.67 -4.12 -0.66
CA TYR A 116 -21.99 -4.11 0.78
C TYR A 116 -23.00 -3.02 1.15
N ALA A 117 -23.57 -2.31 0.17
CA ALA A 117 -24.56 -1.28 0.40
C ALA A 117 -25.97 -1.89 0.51
N GLU A 118 -26.86 -1.17 1.19
CA GLU A 118 -28.29 -1.50 1.19
C GLU A 118 -28.88 -1.36 -0.22
N GLU A 119 -29.85 -2.22 -0.56
CA GLU A 119 -30.48 -2.27 -1.88
C GLU A 119 -30.98 -0.89 -2.36
N LYS A 120 -31.65 -0.16 -1.46
CA LYS A 120 -32.13 1.21 -1.72
C LYS A 120 -31.00 2.17 -2.11
N LYS A 121 -29.82 2.01 -1.52
CA LYS A 121 -28.64 2.84 -1.80
C LYS A 121 -27.95 2.46 -3.09
N VAL A 122 -27.98 1.19 -3.46
CA VAL A 122 -27.52 0.73 -4.78
C VAL A 122 -28.38 1.35 -5.88
N GLU A 123 -29.70 1.36 -5.70
CA GLU A 123 -30.63 2.01 -6.63
C GLU A 123 -30.40 3.52 -6.75
N GLU A 124 -30.22 4.23 -5.63
CA GLU A 124 -29.91 5.67 -5.64
C GLU A 124 -28.63 5.99 -6.45
N VAL A 125 -27.59 5.15 -6.33
CA VAL A 125 -26.34 5.32 -7.09
C VAL A 125 -26.54 4.99 -8.58
N LEU A 126 -27.31 3.94 -8.89
CA LEU A 126 -27.58 3.54 -10.26
C LEU A 126 -28.37 4.60 -11.04
N VAL A 127 -29.41 5.17 -10.42
CA VAL A 127 -30.20 6.24 -11.05
C VAL A 127 -29.33 7.44 -11.40
N ALA A 128 -28.40 7.82 -10.52
CA ALA A 128 -27.47 8.93 -10.78
C ALA A 128 -26.49 8.61 -11.93
N LEU A 129 -25.96 7.38 -11.98
CA LEU A 129 -25.09 6.94 -13.08
C LEU A 129 -25.83 6.86 -14.43
N GLU A 130 -27.07 6.38 -14.42
CA GLU A 130 -27.94 6.30 -15.61
C GLU A 130 -28.36 7.69 -16.12
N ALA A 131 -28.46 8.67 -15.22
CA ALA A 131 -28.65 10.08 -15.57
C ALA A 131 -27.40 10.74 -16.19
N GLY A 132 -26.28 10.00 -16.30
CA GLY A 132 -25.03 10.49 -16.87
C GLY A 132 -24.13 11.25 -15.91
N GLU A 133 -24.36 11.15 -14.59
CA GLU A 133 -23.47 11.75 -13.59
C GLU A 133 -22.16 10.97 -13.46
N GLU A 134 -21.02 11.67 -13.58
CA GLU A 134 -19.70 11.09 -13.32
C GLU A 134 -19.41 11.05 -11.80
N LEU A 135 -19.87 9.99 -11.14
CA LEU A 135 -19.62 9.80 -9.71
C LEU A 135 -18.22 9.27 -9.43
N THR A 136 -17.51 9.88 -8.48
CA THR A 136 -16.25 9.36 -7.94
C THR A 136 -16.51 8.28 -6.87
N VAL A 137 -15.53 7.40 -6.63
CA VAL A 137 -15.60 6.38 -5.56
C VAL A 137 -15.91 7.00 -4.19
N ALA A 138 -15.41 8.22 -3.92
CA ALA A 138 -15.65 8.93 -2.68
C ALA A 138 -17.11 9.38 -2.53
N GLN A 139 -17.72 9.87 -3.62
CA GLN A 139 -19.13 10.24 -3.66
C GLN A 139 -20.03 9.01 -3.51
N VAL A 140 -19.71 7.91 -4.20
CA VAL A 140 -20.46 6.64 -4.05
C VAL A 140 -20.42 6.16 -2.60
N LYS A 141 -19.25 6.17 -1.94
CA LYS A 141 -19.12 5.84 -0.50
C LYS A 141 -20.00 6.72 0.37
N GLN A 142 -20.04 8.03 0.10
CA GLN A 142 -20.90 8.97 0.81
C GLN A 142 -22.39 8.67 0.60
N MET A 143 -22.81 8.37 -0.62
CA MET A 143 -24.21 8.04 -0.95
C MET A 143 -24.69 6.76 -0.26
N VAL A 144 -23.82 5.74 -0.20
CA VAL A 144 -24.14 4.46 0.46
C VAL A 144 -23.96 4.48 1.98
N GLY A 145 -23.69 5.65 2.58
CA GLY A 145 -23.52 5.78 4.04
C GLY A 145 -22.23 5.15 4.58
N VAL A 146 -21.33 4.68 3.71
CA VAL A 146 -19.97 4.29 4.08
C VAL A 146 -19.21 5.59 4.28
N SER A 147 -19.28 6.12 5.50
CA SER A 147 -18.59 7.36 5.86
C SER A 147 -17.12 7.22 5.47
N THR A 148 -16.71 7.92 4.40
CA THR A 148 -15.32 8.35 4.33
C THR A 148 -15.17 9.23 5.56
N GLY A 149 -14.24 8.87 6.46
CA GLY A 149 -13.93 9.65 7.64
C GLY A 149 -13.35 11.00 7.22
N LYS A 150 -14.20 11.88 6.69
CA LYS A 150 -13.96 13.29 6.49
C LYS A 150 -14.95 14.03 7.38
N LYS A 151 -14.90 13.71 8.68
CA LYS A 151 -15.13 14.73 9.69
C LYS A 151 -13.77 15.37 9.92
N ALA A 152 -13.67 16.67 9.66
CA ALA A 152 -12.69 17.48 10.37
C ALA A 152 -12.94 17.22 11.86
N ALA A 153 -12.09 16.42 12.49
CA ALA A 153 -12.30 16.03 13.86
C ALA A 153 -11.88 17.20 14.77
N PRO A 154 -12.64 17.48 15.84
CA PRO A 154 -12.08 18.21 16.98
C PRO A 154 -10.87 17.42 17.49
N VAL A 155 -9.90 18.11 18.11
CA VAL A 155 -8.65 17.53 18.62
C VAL A 155 -8.93 16.15 19.23
N PRO A 156 -8.43 15.06 18.63
CA PRO A 156 -8.81 13.73 19.08
C PRO A 156 -8.27 13.50 20.50
N ASP A 157 -9.07 12.86 21.36
CA ASP A 157 -8.66 12.43 22.71
C ASP A 157 -7.34 11.62 22.73
N SER A 158 -6.89 11.14 21.55
CA SER A 158 -5.57 10.54 21.36
C SER A 158 -4.41 11.50 21.67
N LEU A 159 -4.55 12.82 21.55
CA LEU A 159 -3.52 13.78 21.97
C LEU A 159 -3.38 13.86 23.50
N ASN A 160 -4.42 13.46 24.23
CA ASN A 160 -4.45 13.46 25.70
C ASN A 160 -4.05 12.10 26.31
N MET A 161 -3.78 11.10 25.48
CA MET A 161 -3.32 9.79 25.93
C MET A 161 -1.83 9.85 26.31
N GLY A 162 -1.52 9.56 27.56
CA GLY A 162 -0.13 9.47 28.03
C GLY A 162 0.60 8.19 27.59
N GLY A 163 1.93 8.19 27.79
CA GLY A 163 2.78 7.02 27.56
C GLY A 163 3.11 6.72 26.09
N LEU A 164 3.89 5.66 25.86
CA LEU A 164 4.40 5.29 24.53
C LEU A 164 3.27 5.01 23.51
N ALA A 165 2.16 4.42 23.96
CA ALA A 165 1.00 4.15 23.11
C ALA A 165 0.32 5.43 22.63
N GLY A 166 0.19 6.44 23.51
CA GLY A 166 -0.30 7.77 23.14
C GLY A 166 0.64 8.46 22.17
N LEU A 167 1.94 8.49 22.47
CA LEU A 167 2.96 9.07 21.58
C LEU A 167 2.93 8.47 20.17
N ARG A 168 2.80 7.14 20.05
CA ARG A 168 2.68 6.47 18.74
C ARG A 168 1.43 6.92 17.99
N LYS A 169 0.27 7.00 18.65
CA LYS A 169 -0.96 7.49 18.01
C LYS A 169 -0.83 8.94 17.53
N VAL A 170 -0.18 9.81 18.31
CA VAL A 170 0.09 11.19 17.90
C VAL A 170 1.04 11.23 16.71
N ALA A 171 2.09 10.40 16.72
CA ALA A 171 3.04 10.31 15.62
C ALA A 171 2.38 9.80 14.33
N ASP A 172 1.56 8.75 14.40
CA ASP A 172 0.84 8.20 13.26
C ASP A 172 -0.10 9.25 12.64
N LEU A 173 -0.85 9.97 13.48
CA LEU A 173 -1.72 11.06 13.04
C LEU A 173 -0.93 12.18 12.36
N LYS A 174 0.22 12.57 12.95
CA LYS A 174 1.12 13.57 12.36
C LYS A 174 1.62 13.11 11.00
N ILE A 175 2.11 11.87 10.90
CA ILE A 175 2.63 11.31 9.65
C ILE A 175 1.55 11.35 8.57
N GLU A 176 0.32 10.91 8.88
CA GLU A 176 -0.80 10.93 7.94
C GLU A 176 -1.12 12.35 7.45
N GLN A 177 -1.25 13.31 8.37
CA GLN A 177 -1.60 14.69 8.04
C GLN A 177 -0.49 15.41 7.26
N ASP A 178 0.74 15.30 7.72
CA ASP A 178 1.88 16.00 7.13
C ASP A 178 2.27 15.38 5.79
N ALA A 179 2.18 14.04 5.63
CA ALA A 179 2.40 13.40 4.34
C ALA A 179 1.35 13.82 3.30
N ALA A 180 0.07 13.91 3.70
CA ALA A 180 -1.00 14.40 2.82
C ALA A 180 -0.77 15.87 2.42
N ARG A 181 -0.37 16.72 3.37
CA ARG A 181 -0.05 18.14 3.10
C ARG A 181 1.16 18.28 2.20
N PHE A 182 2.21 17.50 2.44
CA PHE A 182 3.42 17.46 1.62
C PHE A 182 3.07 17.07 0.18
N LEU A 183 2.35 15.97 -0.03
CA LEU A 183 1.95 15.51 -1.37
C LEU A 183 1.07 16.54 -2.11
N GLY A 184 0.18 17.22 -1.38
CA GLY A 184 -0.64 18.30 -1.91
C GLY A 184 0.19 19.49 -2.42
N LEU A 185 1.20 19.92 -1.65
CA LEU A 185 2.14 20.96 -2.07
C LEU A 185 2.96 20.52 -3.30
N MET A 186 3.49 19.31 -3.28
CA MET A 186 4.28 18.77 -4.41
C MET A 186 3.47 18.72 -5.71
N THR A 187 2.20 18.33 -5.62
CA THR A 187 1.28 18.32 -6.77
C THR A 187 0.99 19.73 -7.27
N SER A 188 0.79 20.70 -6.37
CA SER A 188 0.62 22.13 -6.71
C SER A 188 1.86 22.69 -7.42
N ILE A 189 3.05 22.40 -6.89
CA ILE A 189 4.33 22.84 -7.48
C ILE A 189 4.49 22.23 -8.88
N LEU A 190 4.30 20.92 -9.04
CA LEU A 190 4.39 20.24 -10.34
C LEU A 190 3.48 20.90 -11.38
N LYS A 191 2.20 21.10 -11.04
CA LYS A 191 1.23 21.74 -11.93
C LYS A 191 1.66 23.16 -12.33
N LYS A 192 2.20 23.95 -11.39
CA LYS A 192 2.67 25.31 -11.66
C LYS A 192 3.91 25.31 -12.56
N VAL A 193 4.85 24.39 -12.34
CA VAL A 193 6.05 24.22 -13.16
C VAL A 193 5.67 23.77 -14.59
N GLU A 194 4.83 22.76 -14.73
CA GLU A 194 4.36 22.29 -16.05
C GLU A 194 3.62 23.39 -16.81
N LYS A 195 2.73 24.12 -16.13
CA LYS A 195 2.04 25.28 -16.73
C LYS A 195 3.02 26.38 -17.16
N ALA A 196 4.08 26.63 -16.39
CA ALA A 196 5.10 27.61 -16.76
C ALA A 196 5.94 27.16 -17.97
N LEU A 197 6.03 25.85 -18.24
CA LEU A 197 6.73 25.29 -19.40
C LEU A 197 5.87 25.29 -20.69
N GLU A 198 4.54 25.36 -20.61
CA GLU A 198 3.63 25.42 -21.78
C GLU A 198 4.04 26.44 -22.87
N PRO A 199 4.51 27.67 -22.56
CA PRO A 199 4.91 28.65 -23.56
C PRO A 199 6.04 28.17 -24.48
N LEU A 200 6.87 27.21 -24.05
CA LEU A 200 7.95 26.66 -24.87
C LEU A 200 7.43 25.98 -26.13
N ALA A 201 6.27 25.31 -26.05
CA ALA A 201 5.62 24.70 -27.21
C ALA A 201 5.22 25.73 -28.29
N ARG A 202 5.13 27.01 -27.91
CA ARG A 202 4.84 28.14 -28.79
C ARG A 202 6.08 29.02 -29.06
N ASN A 203 7.29 28.51 -28.81
CA ASN A 203 8.56 29.24 -28.90
C ASN A 203 8.61 30.52 -28.05
N ARG A 204 7.86 30.56 -26.93
CA ARG A 204 7.87 31.67 -25.99
C ARG A 204 8.73 31.34 -24.77
N ALA A 205 9.37 32.36 -24.21
CA ALA A 205 10.24 32.21 -23.05
C ALA A 205 9.46 31.89 -21.77
N VAL A 206 10.04 31.05 -20.92
CA VAL A 206 9.56 30.80 -19.56
C VAL A 206 9.96 31.98 -18.66
N LEU A 207 9.01 32.54 -17.93
CA LEU A 207 9.24 33.68 -17.05
C LEU A 207 9.73 33.22 -15.67
N LYS A 208 11.04 33.30 -15.45
CA LYS A 208 11.70 32.91 -14.18
C LYS A 208 11.07 33.55 -12.95
N GLY A 209 10.87 34.88 -12.96
CA GLY A 209 10.30 35.61 -11.83
C GLY A 209 8.88 35.15 -11.48
N ALA A 210 8.00 35.10 -12.49
CA ALA A 210 6.61 34.66 -12.30
C ALA A 210 6.50 33.22 -11.78
N LEU A 211 7.37 32.31 -12.25
CA LEU A 211 7.39 30.94 -11.72
C LEU A 211 7.88 30.91 -10.28
N SER A 212 8.96 31.64 -9.97
CA SER A 212 9.53 31.69 -8.63
C SER A 212 8.51 32.21 -7.61
N ASP A 213 7.85 33.32 -7.90
CA ASP A 213 6.80 33.90 -7.04
C ASP A 213 5.65 32.91 -6.79
N ALA A 214 5.31 32.09 -7.79
CA ALA A 214 4.21 31.14 -7.71
C ALA A 214 4.52 29.90 -6.85
N VAL A 215 5.78 29.48 -6.75
CA VAL A 215 6.16 28.20 -6.12
C VAL A 215 7.03 28.32 -4.87
N MET A 216 7.69 29.46 -4.64
CA MET A 216 8.69 29.64 -3.59
C MET A 216 8.17 29.21 -2.20
N TYR A 217 7.02 29.72 -1.78
CA TYR A 217 6.45 29.38 -0.46
C TYR A 217 6.04 27.91 -0.38
N ASP A 218 5.44 27.36 -1.44
CA ASP A 218 5.09 25.94 -1.48
C ASP A 218 6.33 25.06 -1.34
N CYS A 219 7.44 25.43 -2.00
CA CYS A 219 8.71 24.71 -1.89
C CYS A 219 9.31 24.80 -0.49
N ARG A 220 9.27 25.97 0.17
CA ARG A 220 9.71 26.12 1.57
C ARG A 220 8.91 25.26 2.52
N HIS A 221 7.58 25.32 2.44
CA HIS A 221 6.70 24.53 3.29
C HIS A 221 6.86 23.02 3.03
N ALA A 222 7.03 22.61 1.77
CA ALA A 222 7.29 21.21 1.44
C ALA A 222 8.65 20.75 1.97
N HIS A 223 9.68 21.61 1.92
CA HIS A 223 11.00 21.36 2.50
C HIS A 223 10.93 21.17 4.03
N ASP A 224 10.16 22.00 4.73
CA ASP A 224 9.98 21.88 6.18
C ASP A 224 9.23 20.59 6.55
N LEU A 225 8.21 20.22 5.77
CA LEU A 225 7.45 18.99 5.99
C LEU A 225 8.30 17.73 5.78
N ILE A 226 9.09 17.65 4.69
CA ILE A 226 9.95 16.47 4.48
C ILE A 226 11.02 16.34 5.57
N ASN A 227 11.55 17.46 6.07
CA ASN A 227 12.47 17.46 7.21
C ASN A 227 11.80 16.97 8.49
N SER A 228 10.54 17.36 8.71
CA SER A 228 9.77 16.91 9.86
C SER A 228 9.35 15.44 9.78
N LEU A 229 9.18 14.91 8.56
CA LEU A 229 8.70 13.54 8.32
C LEU A 229 9.81 12.49 8.30
N ALA A 230 10.94 12.80 7.66
CA ALA A 230 11.92 11.78 7.28
C ALA A 230 13.35 12.07 7.73
N ALA A 231 13.70 13.33 8.01
CA ALA A 231 15.07 13.66 8.39
C ALA A 231 15.37 13.24 9.83
N PRO A 232 16.49 12.54 10.08
CA PRO A 232 16.92 12.23 11.43
C PRO A 232 17.29 13.52 12.18
N LEU A 233 17.04 13.54 13.49
CA LEU A 233 17.51 14.64 14.34
C LEU A 233 19.00 14.44 14.63
N ARG A 234 19.78 15.50 14.39
CA ARG A 234 21.20 15.53 14.72
C ARG A 234 21.44 16.38 15.98
N PRO A 235 22.25 15.88 16.94
CA PRO A 235 22.73 16.68 18.04
C PRO A 235 23.49 17.91 17.54
N ASP A 236 23.19 19.07 18.11
CA ASP A 236 24.00 20.26 17.87
C ASP A 236 25.35 20.13 18.59
N VAL A 237 26.39 20.75 18.04
CA VAL A 237 27.72 20.83 18.68
C VAL A 237 27.65 21.63 19.99
N THR A 238 26.64 22.49 20.12
CA THR A 238 26.40 23.33 21.28
C THR A 238 25.42 22.62 22.23
N PRO A 239 25.84 22.18 23.42
CA PRO A 239 25.04 21.26 24.26
C PRO A 239 23.67 21.78 24.71
N HIS A 240 23.50 23.10 24.78
CA HIS A 240 22.27 23.75 25.24
C HIS A 240 21.30 24.09 24.10
N LEU A 241 21.65 23.78 22.84
CA LEU A 241 20.77 24.00 21.69
C LEU A 241 19.95 22.74 21.38
N ASN A 242 18.73 22.97 20.90
CA ASN A 242 17.86 21.90 20.43
C ASN A 242 18.44 21.23 19.19
N TRP A 243 18.22 19.92 19.09
CA TRP A 243 18.58 19.15 17.90
C TRP A 243 17.79 19.62 16.69
N ARG A 244 18.40 19.53 15.51
CA ARG A 244 17.78 19.97 14.26
C ARG A 244 17.68 18.80 13.28
N PRO A 245 16.68 18.82 12.39
CA PRO A 245 16.61 17.87 11.29
C PRO A 245 17.88 17.95 10.44
N GLU A 246 18.49 16.80 10.16
CA GLU A 246 19.64 16.68 9.27
C GLU A 246 19.22 16.59 7.80
N LYS A 247 20.20 16.60 6.91
CA LYS A 247 20.01 16.16 5.53
C LYS A 247 19.66 14.67 5.51
N LEU A 248 18.80 14.28 4.57
CA LEU A 248 18.59 12.86 4.27
C LEU A 248 19.90 12.23 3.76
N PRO A 249 20.05 10.89 3.83
CA PRO A 249 21.27 10.23 3.38
C PRO A 249 21.62 10.58 1.94
N ASP A 250 22.89 10.94 1.72
CA ASP A 250 23.41 11.25 0.39
C ASP A 250 23.29 10.04 -0.55
N GLY A 251 23.12 10.30 -1.85
CA GLY A 251 22.87 9.28 -2.86
C GLY A 251 21.39 8.87 -3.01
N THR A 252 20.53 9.16 -2.02
CA THR A 252 19.10 8.82 -2.13
C THR A 252 18.32 9.81 -3.01
N ASN A 253 17.30 9.32 -3.71
CA ASN A 253 16.39 10.19 -4.48
C ASN A 253 15.63 11.17 -3.58
N TRP A 254 15.26 10.75 -2.37
CA TRP A 254 14.66 11.64 -1.37
C TRP A 254 15.59 12.78 -0.93
N ARG A 255 16.90 12.55 -0.88
CA ARG A 255 17.87 13.62 -0.64
C ARG A 255 17.95 14.60 -1.81
N LYS A 256 17.84 14.14 -3.06
CA LYS A 256 17.72 15.01 -4.24
C LYS A 256 16.45 15.88 -4.17
N VAL A 257 15.31 15.30 -3.77
CA VAL A 257 14.05 16.03 -3.54
C VAL A 257 14.22 17.10 -2.46
N GLN A 258 14.81 16.77 -1.32
CA GLN A 258 15.08 17.73 -0.24
C GLN A 258 15.94 18.90 -0.73
N ALA A 259 17.02 18.61 -1.48
CA ALA A 259 17.89 19.64 -2.04
C ALA A 259 17.15 20.54 -3.05
N LEU A 260 16.34 19.94 -3.92
CA LEU A 260 15.54 20.66 -4.91
C LEU A 260 14.57 21.63 -4.23
N LEU A 261 13.82 21.19 -3.21
CA LEU A 261 12.86 22.04 -2.51
C LEU A 261 13.54 23.20 -1.78
N HIS A 262 14.69 22.95 -1.15
CA HIS A 262 15.48 24.01 -0.56
C HIS A 262 15.90 25.06 -1.59
N ARG A 263 16.45 24.60 -2.73
CA ARG A 263 16.90 25.45 -3.84
C ARG A 263 15.74 26.23 -4.47
N MET A 264 14.60 25.60 -4.73
CA MET A 264 13.43 26.26 -5.30
C MET A 264 12.78 27.26 -4.33
N GLY A 265 12.93 27.04 -3.02
CA GLY A 265 12.49 27.96 -1.97
C GLY A 265 13.39 29.20 -1.81
N GLY A 266 14.62 29.19 -2.34
CA GLY A 266 15.53 30.34 -2.35
C GLY A 266 15.65 30.93 -3.76
N THR A 267 15.36 32.21 -3.97
CA THR A 267 15.50 32.84 -5.30
C THR A 267 16.93 33.00 -5.78
N GLU A 268 17.89 33.03 -4.86
CA GLU A 268 19.29 33.33 -5.16
C GLU A 268 20.02 32.17 -5.85
N ASP A 269 19.58 30.93 -5.62
CA ASP A 269 20.25 29.71 -6.12
C ASP A 269 19.67 29.18 -7.45
N TRP A 270 18.75 29.93 -8.07
CA TRP A 270 18.13 29.53 -9.33
C TRP A 270 19.09 29.76 -10.49
N PRO A 271 19.19 28.81 -11.44
CA PRO A 271 20.12 28.92 -12.56
C PRO A 271 19.90 30.17 -13.42
N ASP A 272 20.95 30.50 -14.18
CA ASP A 272 20.93 31.59 -15.14
C ASP A 272 19.95 31.32 -16.30
N ARG A 273 19.75 32.33 -17.16
CA ARG A 273 18.76 32.25 -18.23
C ARG A 273 19.01 31.10 -19.21
N ALA A 274 20.27 30.75 -19.48
CA ALA A 274 20.64 29.69 -20.41
C ALA A 274 20.35 28.30 -19.83
N SER A 275 20.59 28.12 -18.54
CA SER A 275 20.47 26.84 -17.86
C SER A 275 19.09 26.63 -17.21
N PHE A 276 18.26 27.67 -17.16
CA PHE A 276 16.97 27.64 -16.47
C PHE A 276 15.97 26.64 -17.05
N VAL A 277 15.74 26.66 -18.36
CA VAL A 277 14.81 25.71 -19.01
C VAL A 277 15.33 24.27 -18.94
N PRO A 278 16.61 23.98 -19.27
CA PRO A 278 17.18 22.65 -19.06
C PRO A 278 17.05 22.14 -17.63
N TRP A 279 17.28 23.00 -16.64
CA TRP A 279 17.12 22.65 -15.23
C TRP A 279 15.68 22.24 -14.90
N LEU A 280 14.68 23.01 -15.35
CA LEU A 280 13.27 22.66 -15.14
C LEU A 280 12.91 21.31 -15.77
N GLN A 281 13.36 21.06 -17.00
CA GLN A 281 12.99 19.85 -17.75
C GLN A 281 13.73 18.59 -17.28
N ASN A 282 15.02 18.70 -16.96
CA ASN A 282 15.89 17.55 -16.71
C ASN A 282 16.06 17.23 -15.22
N GLU A 283 15.85 18.20 -14.33
CA GLU A 283 16.05 18.03 -12.89
C GLU A 283 14.73 18.21 -12.13
N VAL A 284 14.06 19.35 -12.31
CA VAL A 284 12.88 19.70 -11.50
C VAL A 284 11.69 18.80 -11.80
N VAL A 285 11.24 18.73 -13.06
CA VAL A 285 10.06 17.93 -13.43
C VAL A 285 10.23 16.44 -13.07
N PRO A 286 11.35 15.77 -13.39
CA PRO A 286 11.53 14.37 -13.00
C PRO A 286 11.47 14.14 -11.49
N LEU A 287 12.10 14.99 -10.67
CA LEU A 287 12.04 14.87 -9.22
C LEU A 287 10.63 15.12 -8.66
N LEU A 288 9.89 16.06 -9.24
CA LEU A 288 8.50 16.29 -8.85
C LEU A 288 7.60 15.11 -9.23
N ARG A 289 7.80 14.51 -10.40
CA ARG A 289 7.05 13.31 -10.83
C ARG A 289 7.43 12.05 -10.05
N PHE A 290 8.69 11.91 -9.65
CA PHE A 290 9.11 10.86 -8.70
C PHE A 290 8.27 10.92 -7.41
N VAL A 291 8.04 12.11 -6.86
CA VAL A 291 7.24 12.25 -5.63
C VAL A 291 5.74 12.11 -5.88
N VAL A 292 5.21 12.74 -6.94
CA VAL A 292 3.76 12.82 -7.17
C VAL A 292 3.20 11.57 -7.85
N HIS A 293 3.97 10.96 -8.75
CA HIS A 293 3.53 9.83 -9.58
C HIS A 293 4.28 8.54 -9.27
N GLY A 294 5.39 8.59 -8.51
CA GLY A 294 6.22 7.41 -8.26
C GLY A 294 7.06 6.99 -9.48
N GLU A 295 7.29 7.90 -10.43
CA GLU A 295 8.11 7.61 -11.61
C GLU A 295 9.60 7.49 -11.22
N PRO A 296 10.32 6.44 -11.66
CA PRO A 296 11.75 6.33 -11.41
C PRO A 296 12.51 7.48 -12.09
N LEU A 297 13.61 7.93 -11.50
CA LEU A 297 14.42 8.98 -12.12
C LEU A 297 15.20 8.43 -13.32
N PRO A 298 15.46 9.26 -14.35
CA PRO A 298 16.28 8.87 -15.49
C PRO A 298 17.69 8.46 -15.02
N GLY A 299 18.04 7.18 -15.19
CA GLY A 299 19.31 6.59 -14.73
C GLY A 299 19.17 5.50 -13.67
N ASP A 300 18.05 5.43 -12.96
CA ASP A 300 17.83 4.45 -11.87
C ASP A 300 17.08 3.17 -12.35
N ALA A 301 16.67 3.11 -13.62
CA ALA A 301 15.93 1.98 -14.21
C ALA A 301 16.73 0.66 -14.22
N GLU A 302 18.06 0.72 -14.06
CA GLU A 302 18.92 -0.47 -13.92
C GLU A 302 18.97 -0.99 -12.46
N GLU A 303 18.56 -0.20 -11.47
CA GLU A 303 18.59 -0.57 -10.03
C GLU A 303 17.23 -1.05 -9.47
N GLU A 304 16.10 -0.84 -10.17
CA GLU A 304 14.76 -1.30 -9.73
C GLU A 304 14.63 -2.84 -9.65
N GLU A 305 15.33 -3.60 -10.51
CA GLU A 305 15.38 -5.06 -10.38
C GLU A 305 16.10 -5.50 -9.09
N ALA A 306 17.07 -4.73 -8.59
CA ALA A 306 17.78 -5.05 -7.36
C ALA A 306 17.03 -4.60 -6.10
N GLY A 307 16.37 -3.43 -6.13
CA GLY A 307 15.60 -2.90 -5.00
C GLY A 307 14.34 -3.70 -4.69
N SER A 308 13.65 -4.20 -5.72
CA SER A 308 12.49 -5.09 -5.56
C SER A 308 12.89 -6.44 -4.96
N ASP A 309 14.04 -6.99 -5.33
CA ASP A 309 14.56 -8.26 -4.80
C ASP A 309 15.03 -8.12 -3.33
N VAL A 310 15.51 -6.93 -2.94
CA VAL A 310 15.87 -6.60 -1.55
C VAL A 310 14.64 -6.37 -0.67
N ALA A 311 13.61 -5.66 -1.15
CA ALA A 311 12.36 -5.47 -0.40
C ALA A 311 11.62 -6.80 -0.19
N VAL A 312 11.59 -7.65 -1.23
CA VAL A 312 11.04 -9.01 -1.14
C VAL A 312 11.87 -9.89 -0.20
N LYS A 313 13.21 -9.74 -0.17
CA LYS A 313 14.07 -10.41 0.84
C LYS A 313 13.82 -9.91 2.26
N ILE A 314 13.63 -8.61 2.49
CA ILE A 314 13.38 -8.06 3.82
C ILE A 314 12.03 -8.55 4.36
N GLU A 315 11.00 -8.63 3.52
CA GLU A 315 9.69 -9.18 3.90
C GLU A 315 9.73 -10.70 4.11
N GLN A 316 10.54 -11.43 3.34
CA GLN A 316 10.75 -12.88 3.54
C GLN A 316 11.60 -13.19 4.79
N GLU A 317 12.66 -12.40 5.05
CA GLU A 317 13.51 -12.54 6.25
C GLU A 317 12.80 -12.11 7.54
N ALA A 318 11.76 -11.27 7.47
CA ALA A 318 10.93 -10.92 8.62
C ALA A 318 10.16 -12.14 9.18
N ASP A 319 9.71 -13.04 8.31
CA ASP A 319 8.93 -14.24 8.68
C ASP A 319 9.80 -15.47 9.00
N GLU A 320 11.02 -15.58 8.46
CA GLU A 320 11.90 -16.76 8.64
C GLU A 320 12.61 -16.85 10.02
N GLY A 321 12.52 -15.81 10.86
CA GLY A 321 13.22 -15.74 12.16
C GLY A 321 12.38 -16.07 13.40
N LEU A 322 11.08 -16.28 13.23
CA LEU A 322 10.11 -16.41 14.31
C LEU A 322 9.87 -17.88 14.66
N LEU A 323 10.31 -18.29 15.85
CA LEU A 323 10.14 -19.65 16.36
C LEU A 323 8.85 -19.75 17.17
N GLY A 324 8.00 -20.71 16.82
CA GLY A 324 6.83 -21.05 17.63
C GLY A 324 7.23 -21.68 18.96
N TYR A 325 6.30 -21.78 19.92
CA TYR A 325 6.56 -22.25 21.28
C TYR A 325 7.41 -23.53 21.36
N GLY A 326 7.05 -24.58 20.61
CA GLY A 326 7.78 -25.86 20.62
C GLY A 326 9.21 -25.78 20.05
N GLN A 327 9.56 -24.71 19.36
CA GLN A 327 10.87 -24.46 18.75
C GLN A 327 11.72 -23.46 19.56
N MET A 328 11.18 -22.92 20.67
CA MET A 328 11.90 -21.98 21.52
C MET A 328 13.02 -22.68 22.33
N PRO A 329 14.12 -21.97 22.64
CA PRO A 329 15.15 -22.48 23.56
C PRO A 329 14.54 -22.88 24.91
N LEU A 330 15.03 -23.97 25.50
CA LEU A 330 14.51 -24.50 26.78
C LEU A 330 14.42 -23.46 27.90
N PRO A 331 15.44 -22.59 28.14
CA PRO A 331 15.35 -21.58 29.21
C PRO A 331 14.21 -20.57 29.01
N VAL A 332 13.84 -20.30 27.76
CA VAL A 332 12.75 -19.39 27.42
C VAL A 332 11.40 -20.08 27.61
N ARG A 333 11.30 -21.37 27.27
CA ARG A 333 10.10 -22.18 27.54
C ARG A 333 9.85 -22.34 29.03
N ASP A 334 10.88 -22.62 29.81
CA ASP A 334 10.76 -22.79 31.26
C ASP A 334 10.27 -21.49 31.94
N LEU A 335 10.74 -20.34 31.46
CA LEU A 335 10.27 -19.03 31.91
C LEU A 335 8.80 -18.76 31.52
N ILE A 336 8.41 -19.14 30.31
CA ILE A 336 7.03 -19.01 29.82
C ILE A 336 6.09 -19.96 30.58
N ASP A 337 6.48 -21.21 30.81
CA ASP A 337 5.70 -22.17 31.59
C ASP A 337 5.54 -21.71 33.04
N SER A 338 6.62 -21.21 33.67
CA SER A 338 6.57 -20.65 35.02
C SER A 338 5.69 -19.40 35.13
N THR A 339 5.58 -18.60 34.06
CA THR A 339 4.68 -17.43 34.04
C THR A 339 3.24 -17.81 33.73
N LEU A 340 3.01 -18.80 32.87
CA LEU A 340 1.68 -19.33 32.58
C LEU A 340 1.06 -20.06 33.78
N ASP A 341 1.86 -20.50 34.75
CA ASP A 341 1.35 -21.03 36.02
C ASP A 341 0.54 -20.04 36.85
N THR A 342 0.68 -18.73 36.58
CA THR A 342 -0.12 -17.67 37.22
C THR A 342 -1.48 -17.44 36.53
N VAL A 343 -1.71 -18.05 35.36
CA VAL A 343 -2.93 -17.90 34.55
C VAL A 343 -3.84 -19.11 34.75
N ALA A 344 -5.16 -18.93 34.69
CA ALA A 344 -6.13 -20.03 34.79
C ALA A 344 -5.87 -21.12 33.72
N PRO A 345 -6.01 -22.42 34.06
CA PRO A 345 -5.56 -23.53 33.23
C PRO A 345 -6.20 -23.55 31.83
N ASP A 346 -7.45 -23.13 31.72
CA ASP A 346 -8.27 -23.21 30.51
C ASP A 346 -7.76 -22.32 29.36
N GLY A 347 -6.90 -21.33 29.64
CA GLY A 347 -6.35 -20.40 28.63
C GLY A 347 -4.87 -20.60 28.30
N ARG A 348 -4.17 -21.53 28.96
CA ARG A 348 -2.71 -21.66 28.85
C ARG A 348 -2.27 -22.16 27.48
N ASP A 349 -2.98 -23.13 26.92
CA ASP A 349 -2.63 -23.72 25.63
C ASP A 349 -2.93 -22.77 24.46
N GLU A 350 -4.00 -22.00 24.55
CA GLU A 350 -4.30 -20.95 23.56
C GLU A 350 -3.22 -19.87 23.56
N LEU A 351 -2.73 -19.47 24.74
CA LEU A 351 -1.63 -18.50 24.85
C LEU A 351 -0.32 -19.04 24.28
N LYS A 352 0.01 -20.32 24.52
CA LYS A 352 1.19 -20.98 23.93
C LYS A 352 1.19 -20.95 22.41
N THR A 353 0.02 -21.09 21.77
CA THR A 353 -0.09 -21.01 20.29
C THR A 353 0.10 -19.61 19.72
N LYS A 354 -0.07 -18.57 20.53
CA LYS A 354 0.06 -17.16 20.13
C LYS A 354 1.44 -16.57 20.45
N LEU A 355 2.24 -17.26 21.26
CA LEU A 355 3.59 -16.83 21.64
C LEU A 355 4.59 -17.22 20.56
N VAL A 356 5.37 -16.23 20.12
CA VAL A 356 6.40 -16.38 19.09
C VAL A 356 7.69 -15.74 19.58
N PHE A 357 8.81 -16.41 19.34
CA PHE A 357 10.13 -15.99 19.81
C PHE A 357 11.01 -15.60 18.63
N ASP A 358 11.54 -14.38 18.67
CA ASP A 358 12.53 -13.93 17.69
C ASP A 358 13.94 -14.30 18.17
N ALA A 359 14.60 -15.22 17.46
CA ALA A 359 15.95 -15.69 17.79
C ALA A 359 17.09 -14.75 17.32
N ARG A 360 16.77 -13.65 16.61
CA ARG A 360 17.75 -12.70 16.06
C ARG A 360 18.61 -11.95 17.11
N PRO A 361 18.13 -11.56 18.30
CA PRO A 361 18.96 -10.89 19.30
C PRO A 361 20.14 -11.76 19.77
N PHE A 362 19.93 -13.07 19.90
CA PHE A 362 20.94 -14.03 20.34
C PHE A 362 22.03 -14.27 19.29
N LYS A 363 21.66 -14.37 18.00
CA LYS A 363 22.62 -14.55 16.90
C LYS A 363 23.55 -13.34 16.73
N ARG A 364 23.05 -12.12 16.95
CA ARG A 364 23.87 -10.89 16.90
C ARG A 364 24.84 -10.79 18.08
N GLN A 365 24.45 -11.22 19.29
CA GLN A 365 25.35 -11.24 20.45
C GLN A 365 26.48 -12.26 20.32
N LEU A 366 26.21 -13.46 19.80
CA LEU A 366 27.25 -14.47 19.54
C LEU A 366 28.26 -14.04 18.47
N LYS A 367 27.80 -13.38 17.40
CA LYS A 367 28.69 -12.80 16.37
C LYS A 367 29.58 -11.66 16.87
N ARG A 368 29.13 -10.95 17.92
CA ARG A 368 29.86 -9.82 18.52
C ARG A 368 30.84 -10.24 19.62
N LEU A 369 30.75 -11.49 20.09
CA LEU A 369 31.69 -12.10 21.03
C LEU A 369 32.75 -12.97 20.32
N ALA A 370 32.51 -13.31 19.04
CA ALA A 370 33.43 -14.05 18.19
C ALA A 370 34.22 -13.17 17.20
N ALA A 371 34.07 -11.85 17.30
CA ALA A 371 34.85 -10.81 16.63
C ALA A 371 35.47 -9.92 17.70
#